data_AF-A0A839F0F8-F1
#
_entry.id   AF-A0A839F0F8-F1
#
_cell.length_a   1.000
_cell.length_b   1.000
_cell.length_c   1.000
_cell.angle_alpha   90.00
_cell.angle_beta   90.00
_cell.angle_gamma   90.00
#
_symmetry.space_group_name_H-M   'P 1'
#
loop_
_entity.id
_entity.type
_entity.pdbx_description
1 polymer ?
#
loop_
_entity_poly.entity_id
_entity_poly.type
_entity_poly.pdbx_seq_one_letter_code
_entity_poly.pdbx_strand_id
1 'polypeptide(L)'
;MTYANQLISPGALMNSNPVAALVRQFGLATAHTQAHSVQALMRIQIETLSFYRHRTQQNVKLIDDLIVSEKYQNTFGVLGKFCQESIADYVEEMRTMNALGTRVLAQVATHSSFDVDNALDDMAASTIAS
;
A
#
# COMPACT_ATOMS: atom_id res chain seq x y z
N MET A 1 7.44 12.22 63.22
CA MET A 1 6.44 12.72 62.26
C MET A 1 7.19 13.44 61.15
N THR A 2 7.36 12.79 60.00
CA THR A 2 7.99 13.39 58.83
C THR A 2 7.07 13.10 57.65
N TYR A 3 6.35 14.13 57.19
CA TYR A 3 5.50 14.06 56.01
C TYR A 3 6.40 13.99 54.78
N ALA A 4 6.54 12.79 54.18
CA ALA A 4 7.18 12.63 52.89
C ALA A 4 6.17 13.01 51.80
N ASN A 5 6.38 14.19 51.24
CA ASN A 5 5.68 14.72 50.08
C ASN A 5 6.03 13.85 48.86
N GLN A 6 5.20 12.84 48.55
CA GLN A 6 5.33 12.08 47.30
C GLN A 6 4.83 12.97 46.16
N LEU A 7 5.75 13.74 45.59
CA LEU A 7 5.60 14.34 44.27
C LEU A 7 5.42 13.19 43.27
N ILE A 8 4.17 12.94 42.89
CA ILE A 8 3.84 12.06 41.78
C ILE A 8 4.57 12.63 40.57
N SER A 9 5.53 11.88 40.03
CA SER A 9 6.27 12.28 38.84
C SER A 9 5.28 12.55 37.70
N PRO A 10 5.42 13.65 36.93
CA PRO A 10 4.57 13.93 35.77
C PRO A 10 4.48 12.74 34.80
N GLY A 11 5.53 11.91 34.74
CA GLY A 11 5.54 10.67 33.94
C GLY A 11 4.64 9.55 34.49
N ALA A 12 4.36 9.52 35.79
CA ALA A 12 3.46 8.55 36.41
C ALA A 12 1.98 8.91 36.16
N LEU A 13 1.64 10.20 36.13
CA LEU A 13 0.29 10.68 35.81
C LEU A 13 -0.08 10.49 34.32
N MET A 14 0.91 10.47 33.43
CA MET A 14 0.67 10.13 32.01
C MET A 14 0.51 8.63 31.76
N ASN A 15 0.91 7.77 32.70
CA ASN A 15 0.82 6.31 32.56
C ASN A 15 -0.45 5.72 33.20
N SER A 16 -1.12 6.47 34.07
CA SER A 16 -2.35 6.04 34.75
C SER A 16 -3.63 6.58 34.12
N ASN A 17 -3.53 7.45 33.10
CA ASN A 17 -4.70 8.00 32.44
C ASN A 17 -5.07 7.14 31.22
N PRO A 18 -6.23 6.46 31.21
CA PRO A 18 -6.67 5.63 30.09
C PRO A 18 -6.74 6.42 28.77
N VAL A 19 -6.95 7.74 28.82
CA VAL A 19 -6.92 8.62 27.64
C VAL A 19 -5.52 8.71 27.03
N ALA A 20 -4.46 8.73 27.84
CA ALA A 20 -3.09 8.81 27.34
C ALA A 20 -2.62 7.49 26.70
N ALA A 21 -3.05 6.35 27.25
CA ALA A 21 -2.85 5.03 26.65
C ALA A 21 -3.59 4.91 25.31
N LEU A 22 -4.85 5.35 25.27
CA LEU A 22 -5.69 5.38 24.06
C LEU A 22 -5.04 6.21 22.95
N VAL A 23 -4.59 7.43 23.25
CA VAL A 23 -3.94 8.32 22.27
C VAL A 23 -2.64 7.70 21.72
N ARG A 24 -1.86 7.01 22.56
CA ARG A 24 -0.65 6.29 22.10
C ARG A 24 -0.98 5.14 21.16
N GLN A 25 -1.95 4.32 21.52
CA GLN A 25 -2.36 3.18 20.70
C GLN A 25 -2.93 3.64 19.37
N PHE A 26 -3.81 4.64 19.37
CA PHE A 26 -4.32 5.25 18.13
C PHE A 26 -3.20 5.87 17.29
N GLY A 27 -2.23 6.54 17.91
CA GLY A 27 -1.07 7.10 17.20
C GLY A 27 -0.22 6.02 16.52
N LEU A 28 0.05 4.91 17.22
CA LEU A 28 0.80 3.77 16.66
C LEU A 28 0.02 3.04 15.56
N ALA A 29 -1.28 2.78 15.76
CA ALA A 29 -2.18 2.20 14.77
C ALA A 29 -2.24 3.05 13.49
N THR A 30 -2.37 4.36 13.64
CA THR A 30 -2.37 5.32 12.52
C THR A 30 -1.03 5.29 11.78
N ALA A 31 0.10 5.29 12.50
CA ALA A 31 1.44 5.22 11.90
C ALA A 31 1.66 3.90 11.13
N HIS A 32 1.18 2.78 11.67
CA HIS A 32 1.28 1.47 11.03
C HIS A 32 0.39 1.40 9.77
N THR A 33 -0.85 1.87 9.86
CA THR A 33 -1.75 2.01 8.69
C THR A 33 -1.13 2.89 7.61
N GLN A 34 -0.52 4.02 8.00
CA GLN A 34 0.16 4.91 7.06
C GLN A 34 1.37 4.23 6.39
N ALA A 35 2.19 3.50 7.15
CA ALA A 35 3.33 2.76 6.61
C ALA A 35 2.89 1.68 5.61
N HIS A 36 1.84 0.91 5.91
CA HIS A 36 1.27 -0.06 4.98
C HIS A 36 0.70 0.59 3.72
N SER A 37 0.03 1.74 3.85
CA SER A 37 -0.49 2.51 2.71
C SER A 37 0.63 3.00 1.80
N VAL A 38 1.73 3.50 2.37
CA VAL A 38 2.91 3.92 1.61
C VAL A 38 3.58 2.72 0.95
N GLN A 39 3.72 1.58 1.65
CA GLN A 39 4.29 0.37 1.06
C GLN A 39 3.45 -0.15 -0.12
N ALA A 40 2.13 -0.15 0.03
CA ALA A 40 1.18 -0.51 -1.01
C ALA A 40 1.33 0.40 -2.25
N LEU A 41 1.39 1.71 -2.03
CA LEU A 41 1.58 2.69 -3.10
C LEU A 41 2.91 2.47 -3.83
N MET A 42 3.99 2.20 -3.10
CA MET A 42 5.30 1.91 -3.70
C MET A 42 5.27 0.65 -4.57
N ARG A 43 4.55 -0.41 -4.14
CA ARG A 43 4.38 -1.62 -4.96
C ARG A 43 3.62 -1.33 -6.25
N ILE A 44 2.54 -0.55 -6.17
CA ILE A 44 1.77 -0.11 -7.35
C ILE A 44 2.68 0.69 -8.29
N GLN A 45 3.44 1.65 -7.76
CA GLN A 45 4.36 2.46 -8.55
C GLN A 45 5.43 1.62 -9.25
N ILE A 46 6.02 0.64 -8.56
CA ILE A 46 7.02 -0.26 -9.14
C ILE A 46 6.43 -1.02 -10.33
N GLU A 47 5.23 -1.58 -10.18
CA GLU A 47 4.58 -2.36 -11.24
C GLU A 47 4.26 -1.47 -12.44
N THR A 48 3.63 -0.32 -12.22
CA THR A 48 3.31 0.63 -13.28
C THR A 48 4.57 1.09 -14.03
N LEU A 49 5.68 1.35 -13.33
CA LEU A 49 6.95 1.72 -13.96
C LEU A 49 7.57 0.56 -14.75
N SER A 50 7.44 -0.68 -14.26
CA SER A 50 7.85 -1.88 -14.98
C SER A 50 7.10 -2.03 -16.30
N PHE A 51 5.78 -1.85 -16.26
CA PHE A 51 4.94 -1.86 -17.45
C PHE A 51 5.33 -0.76 -18.46
N TYR A 52 5.52 0.48 -17.99
CA TYR A 52 5.96 1.58 -18.87
C TYR A 52 7.31 1.30 -19.54
N ARG A 53 8.25 0.69 -18.81
CA ARG A 53 9.53 0.27 -19.37
C ARG A 53 9.33 -0.76 -20.48
N HIS A 54 8.58 -1.84 -20.21
CA HIS A 54 8.28 -2.88 -21.19
C HIS A 54 7.61 -2.28 -22.44
N ARG A 55 6.59 -1.44 -22.27
CA ARG A 55 5.86 -0.82 -23.38
C ARG A 55 6.75 0.08 -24.23
N THR A 56 7.67 0.81 -23.61
CA THR A 56 8.68 1.62 -24.30
C THR A 56 9.63 0.74 -25.12
N GLN A 57 10.08 -0.38 -24.57
CA GLN A 57 10.92 -1.33 -25.30
C GLN A 57 10.19 -1.91 -26.52
N GLN A 58 8.89 -2.24 -26.39
CA GLN A 58 8.09 -2.69 -27.54
C GLN A 58 7.92 -1.59 -28.60
N ASN A 59 7.80 -0.31 -28.21
CA ASN A 59 7.76 0.79 -29.18
C ASN A 59 9.06 0.91 -29.98
N VAL A 60 10.22 0.79 -29.33
CA VAL A 60 11.52 0.79 -30.01
C VAL A 60 11.60 -0.38 -30.99
N LYS A 61 11.22 -1.58 -30.55
CA LYS A 61 11.18 -2.76 -31.40
C LYS A 61 10.23 -2.60 -32.60
N LEU A 62 9.07 -1.97 -32.41
CA LEU A 62 8.16 -1.68 -33.53
C LEU A 62 8.84 -0.80 -34.58
N ILE A 63 9.56 0.25 -34.17
CA ILE A 63 10.27 1.12 -35.10
C ILE A 63 11.31 0.33 -35.89
N ASP A 64 12.10 -0.52 -35.21
CA ASP A 64 13.08 -1.40 -35.85
C ASP A 64 12.40 -2.37 -36.84
N ASP A 65 11.31 -3.02 -36.42
CA ASP A 65 10.55 -3.96 -37.25
C ASP A 65 9.91 -3.26 -38.45
N LEU A 66 9.46 -2.01 -38.31
CA LEU A 66 8.90 -1.22 -39.41
C LEU A 66 9.96 -0.89 -40.47
N ILE A 67 11.15 -0.44 -40.05
CA ILE A 67 12.30 -0.16 -40.93
C ILE A 67 12.66 -1.42 -41.75
N VAL A 68 12.69 -2.58 -41.10
CA VAL A 68 12.94 -3.86 -41.77
C VAL A 68 11.77 -4.22 -42.70
N SER A 69 10.53 -4.05 -42.26
CA SER A 69 9.33 -4.45 -43.01
C SER A 69 9.09 -3.68 -44.30
N GLU A 70 9.50 -2.41 -44.37
CA GLU A 70 9.40 -1.57 -45.57
C GLU A 70 10.14 -2.23 -46.75
N LYS A 71 11.32 -2.79 -46.46
CA LYS A 71 12.13 -3.53 -47.42
C LYS A 71 11.44 -4.79 -47.97
N TYR A 72 10.50 -5.36 -47.22
CA TYR A 72 9.83 -6.63 -47.53
C TYR A 72 8.31 -6.49 -47.77
N GLN A 73 7.78 -5.26 -47.90
CA GLN A 73 6.35 -4.96 -48.09
C GLN A 73 5.40 -5.60 -47.02
N ASN A 74 5.88 -5.79 -45.79
CA ASN A 74 5.12 -6.47 -44.71
C ASN A 74 4.70 -5.53 -43.56
N THR A 75 4.64 -4.23 -43.81
CA THR A 75 4.40 -3.21 -42.77
C THR A 75 3.07 -3.40 -42.04
N PHE A 76 2.00 -3.75 -42.76
CA PHE A 76 0.68 -3.98 -42.14
C PHE A 76 0.65 -5.23 -41.24
N GLY A 77 1.40 -6.28 -41.59
CA GLY A 77 1.51 -7.48 -40.77
C GLY A 77 2.24 -7.20 -39.45
N VAL A 78 3.34 -6.44 -39.51
CA VAL A 78 4.09 -5.99 -38.32
C VAL A 78 3.21 -5.13 -37.42
N LEU A 79 2.49 -4.16 -37.99
CA LEU A 79 1.61 -3.27 -37.21
C LEU A 79 0.46 -4.05 -36.56
N GLY A 80 -0.17 -4.97 -37.31
CA GLY A 80 -1.26 -5.81 -36.78
C GLY A 80 -0.80 -6.68 -35.60
N LYS A 81 0.37 -7.32 -35.73
CA LYS A 81 0.97 -8.11 -34.65
C LYS A 81 1.26 -7.26 -33.42
N PHE A 82 1.86 -6.08 -33.61
CA PHE A 82 2.14 -5.16 -32.51
C PHE A 82 0.87 -4.70 -31.79
N CYS A 83 -0.21 -4.39 -32.52
CA CYS A 83 -1.49 -4.02 -31.90
C CYS A 83 -2.06 -5.16 -31.06
N GLN A 84 -2.01 -6.40 -31.57
CA GLN A 84 -2.49 -7.57 -30.83
C GLN A 84 -1.66 -7.81 -29.55
N GLU A 85 -0.33 -7.75 -29.65
CA GLU A 85 0.58 -7.89 -28.50
C GLU A 85 0.36 -6.75 -27.49
N SER A 86 0.23 -5.51 -27.95
CA SER A 86 -0.04 -4.37 -27.07
C SER A 86 -1.36 -4.49 -26.33
N ILE A 87 -2.43 -4.99 -26.97
CA ILE A 87 -3.71 -5.23 -26.30
C ILE A 87 -3.55 -6.28 -25.21
N ALA A 88 -2.86 -7.40 -25.50
CA ALA A 88 -2.61 -8.45 -24.54
C ALA A 88 -1.83 -7.93 -23.32
N ASP A 89 -0.79 -7.12 -23.56
CA ASP A 89 0.02 -6.51 -22.49
C ASP A 89 -0.81 -5.60 -21.58
N TYR A 90 -1.69 -4.75 -22.14
CA TYR A 90 -2.57 -3.89 -21.33
C TYR A 90 -3.60 -4.69 -20.51
N VAL A 91 -4.14 -5.77 -21.08
CA VAL A 91 -5.05 -6.66 -20.35
C VAL A 91 -4.34 -7.31 -19.17
N GLU A 92 -3.10 -7.75 -19.36
CA GLU A 92 -2.31 -8.35 -18.29
C GLU A 92 -1.95 -7.33 -17.21
N GLU A 93 -1.53 -6.13 -17.59
CA GLU A 93 -1.25 -5.05 -16.63
C GLU A 93 -2.49 -4.72 -15.78
N MET A 94 -3.67 -4.66 -16.41
CA MET A 94 -4.92 -4.42 -15.69
C MET A 94 -5.23 -5.54 -14.68
N ARG A 95 -4.91 -6.80 -15.00
CA ARG A 95 -5.04 -7.91 -14.05
C ARG A 95 -4.07 -7.78 -12.89
N THR A 96 -2.81 -7.46 -13.15
CA THR A 96 -1.81 -7.25 -12.11
C THR A 96 -2.21 -6.11 -11.18
N MET A 97 -2.65 -4.99 -11.74
CA MET A 97 -3.15 -3.83 -10.98
C MET A 97 -4.38 -4.17 -10.14
N ASN A 98 -5.32 -4.96 -10.68
CA ASN A 98 -6.48 -5.42 -9.91
C ASN A 98 -6.07 -6.36 -8.76
N ALA A 99 -5.11 -7.25 -8.98
CA ALA A 99 -4.59 -8.15 -7.96
C ALA A 99 -3.87 -7.38 -6.84
N LEU A 100 -3.05 -6.38 -7.20
CA LEU A 100 -2.42 -5.46 -6.25
C LEU A 100 -3.47 -4.68 -5.47
N GLY A 101 -4.45 -4.07 -6.14
CA GLY A 101 -5.52 -3.32 -5.51
C GLY A 101 -6.33 -4.16 -4.51
N THR A 102 -6.72 -5.37 -4.91
CA THR A 102 -7.43 -6.33 -4.04
C THR A 102 -6.62 -6.67 -2.80
N ARG A 103 -5.30 -6.89 -2.95
CA ARG A 103 -4.40 -7.17 -1.83
C ARG A 103 -4.30 -5.97 -0.87
N VAL A 104 -4.20 -4.76 -1.41
CA VAL A 104 -4.14 -3.53 -0.59
C VAL A 104 -5.43 -3.34 0.20
N LEU A 105 -6.59 -3.49 -0.46
CA LEU A 105 -7.89 -3.41 0.21
C LEU A 105 -8.04 -4.45 1.31
N ALA A 106 -7.62 -5.70 1.06
CA ALA A 106 -7.65 -6.75 2.07
C ALA A 106 -6.75 -6.41 3.29
N GLN A 107 -5.54 -5.91 3.06
CA GLN A 107 -4.63 -5.49 4.14
C GLN A 107 -5.21 -4.36 4.98
N VAL A 108 -5.82 -3.36 4.35
CA VAL A 108 -6.50 -2.25 5.04
C VAL A 108 -7.67 -2.77 5.88
N ALA A 109 -8.52 -3.63 5.31
CA ALA A 109 -9.69 -4.17 6.01
C ALA A 109 -9.29 -5.03 7.22
N THR A 110 -8.27 -5.88 7.11
CA THR A 110 -7.78 -6.69 8.24
C THR A 110 -7.23 -5.80 9.36
N HIS A 111 -6.47 -4.76 9.01
CA HIS A 111 -5.83 -3.92 10.01
C HIS A 111 -6.83 -2.99 10.71
N SER A 112 -7.80 -2.43 9.99
CA SER A 112 -8.83 -1.58 10.59
C SER A 112 -9.69 -2.34 11.61
N SER A 113 -10.03 -3.61 11.33
CA SER A 113 -10.82 -4.41 12.27
C SER A 113 -10.03 -4.76 13.53
N PHE A 114 -8.77 -5.19 13.36
CA PHE A 114 -7.90 -5.55 14.49
C PHE A 114 -7.61 -4.36 15.41
N ASP A 115 -7.38 -3.17 14.85
CA ASP A 115 -7.08 -1.97 15.64
C ASP A 115 -8.30 -1.48 16.42
N VAL A 116 -9.50 -1.62 15.85
CA VAL A 116 -10.76 -1.27 16.53
C VAL A 116 -11.06 -2.24 17.67
N ASP A 117 -10.96 -3.54 17.42
CA ASP A 117 -11.27 -4.56 18.43
C ASP A 117 -10.33 -4.45 19.64
N ASN A 118 -9.02 -4.29 19.41
CA ASN A 118 -8.06 -4.13 20.51
C ASN A 118 -8.27 -2.84 21.31
N ALA A 119 -8.60 -1.73 20.64
CA ALA A 119 -8.86 -0.47 21.34
C ALA A 119 -10.11 -0.54 22.23
N LEU A 120 -11.13 -1.29 21.80
CA LEU A 120 -12.34 -1.55 22.58
C LEU A 120 -12.06 -2.47 23.78
N ASP A 121 -11.29 -3.54 23.58
CA ASP A 121 -10.92 -4.49 24.63
C ASP A 121 -10.07 -3.83 25.73
N ASP A 122 -9.09 -3.01 25.36
CA ASP A 122 -8.25 -2.29 26.33
C ASP A 122 -9.04 -1.23 27.11
N MET A 123 -9.99 -0.54 26.45
CA MET A 123 -10.89 0.38 27.11
C MET A 123 -11.80 -0.33 28.11
N ALA A 124 -12.38 -1.46 27.71
CA ALA A 124 -13.20 -2.29 28.60
C ALA A 124 -12.37 -2.75 29.81
N ALA A 125 -11.18 -3.30 29.59
CA ALA A 125 -10.27 -3.75 30.65
C ALA A 125 -9.91 -2.62 31.64
N SER A 126 -9.61 -1.41 31.14
CA SER A 126 -9.28 -0.25 32.00
C SER A 126 -10.47 0.27 32.81
N THR A 127 -11.70 0.14 32.27
CA THR A 127 -12.94 0.57 32.94
C THR A 127 -13.30 -0.38 34.08
N ILE A 128 -13.03 -1.68 33.92
CA ILE A 128 -13.31 -2.69 34.96
C ILE A 128 -12.24 -2.64 36.08
N ALA A 129 -11.05 -2.13 35.78
CA ALA A 129 -9.94 -1.99 36.73
C ALA A 129 -9.94 -0.67 37.54
N SER A 130 -10.87 0.25 37.24
CA SER A 130 -11.05 1.54 37.95
C SER A 130 -12.23 1.47 38.92
#